data_AF-A0A519I3K4-F1
#
_entry.id   AF-A0A519I3K4-F1
#
_cell.length_a   1.000
_cell.length_b   1.000
_cell.length_c   1.000
_cell.angle_alpha   90.00
_cell.angle_beta   90.00
_cell.angle_gamma   90.00
#
_symmetry.space_group_name_H-M   'P 1'
#
loop_
_entity.id
_entity.type
_entity.pdbx_description
1 polymer ?
#
loop_
_entity_poly.entity_id
_entity_poly.type
_entity_poly.pdbx_seq_one_letter_code
_entity_poly.pdbx_strand_id
1 'polypeptide(L)'
;IGLTLNYPIYSGGLTQNRLRETLVLEEKARNDLDFARRSVAEATRRAFFGVQSLKAQVSAYEAAESSTKLALEATQLGYKVGVRVNLDVLNAQTQLFTTQRDLAKARYDVVVNSLRLRQASGQLRPEDLSAVNTLLVR
;
A
#
# COMPACT_ATOMS: atom_id res chain seq x y z
N ILE A 1 -20.38 64.77 15.45
CA ILE A 1 -20.50 63.32 15.13
C ILE A 1 -21.36 63.23 13.89
N GLY A 2 -20.81 62.73 12.78
CA GLY A 2 -21.51 62.64 11.49
C GLY A 2 -21.55 61.20 11.00
N LEU A 3 -22.72 60.75 10.53
CA LEU A 3 -22.93 59.44 9.92
C LEU A 3 -22.91 59.60 8.41
N THR A 4 -21.96 58.95 7.74
CA THR A 4 -21.87 58.94 6.27
C THR A 4 -22.51 57.65 5.76
N LEU A 5 -23.52 57.77 4.90
CA LEU A 5 -24.22 56.62 4.32
C LEU A 5 -23.85 56.53 2.84
N ASN A 6 -23.18 55.43 2.46
CA ASN A 6 -22.74 55.18 1.09
C ASN A 6 -23.62 54.09 0.46
N TYR A 7 -24.48 54.46 -0.48
CA TYR A 7 -25.34 53.53 -1.22
C TYR A 7 -25.08 53.70 -2.73
N PRO A 8 -24.21 52.86 -3.32
CA PRO A 8 -23.91 52.95 -4.76
C PRO A 8 -25.09 52.43 -5.58
N ILE A 9 -25.74 53.33 -6.35
CA ILE A 9 -26.91 53.00 -7.19
C ILE A 9 -26.50 52.24 -8.47
N TYR A 10 -25.27 52.44 -8.97
CA TYR A 10 -24.74 51.72 -10.13
C TYR A 10 -23.22 51.54 -10.01
N SER A 11 -22.75 50.30 -9.99
CA SER A 11 -21.34 49.96 -9.79
C SER A 11 -20.68 49.38 -11.06
N GLY A 12 -21.21 49.68 -12.25
CA GLY A 12 -20.64 49.20 -13.53
C GLY A 12 -20.55 47.68 -13.66
N GLY A 13 -21.46 46.93 -13.00
CA GLY A 13 -21.47 45.46 -12.99
C GLY A 13 -20.46 44.82 -12.02
N LEU A 14 -19.64 45.60 -11.31
CA LEU A 14 -18.59 45.10 -10.43
C LEU A 14 -19.12 44.22 -9.27
N THR A 15 -20.21 44.63 -8.62
CA THR A 15 -20.89 43.84 -7.58
C THR A 15 -21.45 42.53 -8.14
N GLN A 16 -22.00 42.55 -9.36
CA GLN A 16 -22.56 41.37 -10.01
C GLN A 16 -21.46 40.38 -10.43
N ASN A 17 -20.33 40.88 -10.94
CA ASN A 17 -19.17 40.07 -11.28
C ASN A 17 -18.52 39.46 -10.03
N ARG A 18 -18.38 40.21 -8.93
CA ARG A 18 -17.91 39.67 -7.64
C ARG A 18 -18.83 38.60 -7.08
N LEU A 19 -20.15 38.77 -7.20
CA LEU A 19 -21.11 37.75 -6.79
C LEU A 19 -20.95 36.48 -7.63
N ARG A 20 -20.82 36.62 -8.96
CA ARG A 20 -20.58 35.49 -9.87
C ARG A 20 -19.25 34.79 -9.56
N GLU A 21 -18.17 35.54 -9.33
CA GLU A 21 -16.88 35.01 -8.92
C GLU A 21 -16.99 34.23 -7.60
N THR A 22 -17.69 34.77 -6.61
CA THR A 22 -17.90 34.11 -5.31
C THR A 22 -18.66 32.80 -5.47
N LEU A 23 -19.70 32.76 -6.31
CA LEU A 23 -20.46 31.53 -6.60
C LEU A 23 -19.59 30.47 -7.29
N VAL A 24 -18.75 30.87 -8.24
CA VAL A 24 -17.80 29.95 -8.91
C VAL A 24 -16.73 29.46 -7.94
N LEU A 25 -16.25 30.30 -7.01
CA LEU A 25 -15.31 29.89 -5.98
C LEU A 25 -15.94 28.91 -4.97
N GLU A 26 -17.21 29.10 -4.62
CA GLU A 26 -17.97 28.15 -3.80
C GLU A 26 -18.12 26.80 -4.51
N GLU A 27 -18.50 26.82 -5.80
CA GLU A 27 -18.60 25.61 -6.63
C GLU A 27 -17.26 24.89 -6.74
N LYS A 28 -16.17 25.64 -6.95
CA LYS A 28 -14.80 25.10 -6.94
C LYS A 28 -14.48 24.42 -5.62
N ALA A 29 -14.75 25.08 -4.48
CA ALA A 29 -14.47 24.51 -3.17
C ALA A 29 -15.27 23.21 -2.91
N ARG A 30 -16.52 23.13 -3.39
CA ARG A 30 -17.32 21.90 -3.34
C ARG A 30 -16.72 20.79 -4.19
N ASN A 31 -16.32 21.10 -5.43
CA ASN A 31 -15.68 20.14 -6.33
C ASN A 31 -14.33 19.65 -5.78
N ASP A 32 -13.53 20.54 -5.19
CA ASP A 32 -12.25 20.20 -4.55
C ASP A 32 -12.47 19.26 -3.35
N LEU A 33 -13.53 19.48 -2.55
CA LEU A 33 -13.90 18.58 -1.45
C LEU A 33 -14.31 17.20 -1.96
N ASP A 34 -15.15 17.14 -2.99
CA ASP A 34 -15.59 15.87 -3.58
C ASP A 34 -14.43 15.12 -4.24
N PHE A 35 -13.51 15.84 -4.89
CA PHE A 35 -12.27 15.27 -5.42
C PHE A 35 -11.40 14.68 -4.31
N ALA A 36 -11.18 15.42 -3.21
CA ALA A 36 -10.41 14.93 -2.07
C ALA A 36 -11.04 13.67 -1.45
N ARG A 37 -12.37 13.64 -1.28
CA ARG A 37 -13.10 12.46 -0.79
C ARG A 37 -12.91 11.25 -1.70
N ARG A 38 -13.05 11.43 -3.02
CA ARG A 38 -12.86 10.36 -4.01
C ARG A 38 -11.41 9.87 -4.03
N SER A 39 -10.44 10.77 -3.94
CA SER A 39 -9.02 10.43 -3.90
C SER A 39 -8.67 9.57 -2.68
N VAL A 40 -9.17 9.91 -1.49
CA VAL A 40 -8.97 9.10 -0.27
C VAL A 40 -9.64 7.73 -0.39
N ALA A 41 -10.87 7.67 -0.91
CA ALA A 41 -11.58 6.41 -1.12
C ALA A 41 -10.84 5.49 -2.10
N GLU A 42 -10.32 6.05 -3.19
CA GLU A 42 -9.53 5.32 -4.17
C GLU A 42 -8.21 4.83 -3.56
N ALA A 43 -7.46 5.70 -2.88
CA ALA A 43 -6.20 5.34 -2.24
C ALA A 43 -6.38 4.21 -1.22
N THR A 44 -7.42 4.28 -0.40
CA THR A 44 -7.77 3.24 0.58
C THR A 44 -8.10 1.92 -0.12
N ARG A 45 -8.89 1.96 -1.20
CA ARG A 45 -9.25 0.75 -1.97
C ARG A 45 -8.03 0.12 -2.65
N ARG A 46 -7.14 0.92 -3.24
CA ARG A 46 -5.88 0.46 -3.81
C ARG A 46 -5.00 -0.20 -2.75
N ALA A 47 -4.85 0.42 -1.58
CA ALA A 47 -4.08 -0.16 -0.48
C ALA A 47 -4.69 -1.49 0.02
N PHE A 48 -6.01 -1.58 0.10
CA PHE A 48 -6.71 -2.79 0.51
C PHE A 48 -6.45 -3.96 -0.45
N PHE A 49 -6.63 -3.74 -1.75
CA PHE A 49 -6.33 -4.76 -2.75
C PHE A 49 -4.83 -5.10 -2.81
N GLY A 50 -3.95 -4.13 -2.56
CA GLY A 50 -2.51 -4.36 -2.43
C GLY A 50 -2.20 -5.35 -1.30
N VAL A 51 -2.75 -5.15 -0.11
CA VAL A 51 -2.57 -6.08 1.02
C VAL A 51 -3.16 -7.46 0.72
N GLN A 52 -4.33 -7.53 0.07
CA GLN A 52 -4.95 -8.80 -0.31
C GLN A 52 -4.07 -9.58 -1.30
N SER A 53 -3.54 -8.91 -2.32
CA SER A 53 -2.64 -9.52 -3.30
C SER A 53 -1.34 -10.01 -2.66
N LEU A 54 -0.74 -9.22 -1.76
CA LEU A 54 0.47 -9.62 -1.05
C LEU A 54 0.25 -10.83 -0.13
N LYS A 55 -0.92 -10.94 0.51
CA LYS A 55 -1.28 -12.14 1.28
C LYS A 55 -1.35 -13.39 0.40
N ALA A 56 -1.94 -13.27 -0.78
CA ALA A 56 -1.95 -14.37 -1.76
C ALA A 56 -0.53 -14.72 -2.23
N GLN A 57 0.32 -13.71 -2.40
CA GLN A 57 1.73 -13.90 -2.76
C GLN A 57 2.53 -14.64 -1.67
N VAL A 58 2.30 -14.32 -0.39
CA VAL A 58 2.91 -15.07 0.73
C VAL A 58 2.49 -16.54 0.69
N SER A 59 1.20 -16.83 0.52
CA SER A 59 0.72 -18.21 0.42
C SER A 59 1.33 -18.96 -0.78
N ALA A 60 1.51 -18.29 -1.92
CA ALA A 60 2.20 -18.87 -3.07
C ALA A 60 3.68 -19.18 -2.78
N TYR A 61 4.39 -18.30 -2.07
CA TYR A 61 5.78 -18.54 -1.67
C TYR A 61 5.91 -19.64 -0.60
N GLU A 62 4.93 -19.80 0.30
CA GLU A 62 4.88 -20.92 1.26
C GLU A 62 4.71 -22.27 0.53
N ALA A 63 3.86 -22.31 -0.49
CA ALA A 63 3.74 -23.48 -1.36
C ALA A 63 5.04 -23.76 -2.14
N ALA A 64 5.69 -22.71 -2.64
CA ALA A 64 6.97 -22.83 -3.34
C ALA A 64 8.11 -23.31 -2.42
N GLU A 65 8.14 -22.87 -1.16
CA GLU A 65 9.12 -23.34 -0.17
C GLU A 65 8.95 -24.85 0.08
N SER A 66 7.71 -25.30 0.29
CA SER A 66 7.40 -26.74 0.46
C SER A 66 7.85 -27.55 -0.76
N SER A 67 7.56 -27.05 -1.98
CA SER A 67 7.95 -27.70 -3.22
C SER A 67 9.47 -27.77 -3.41
N THR A 68 10.19 -26.67 -3.18
CA THR A 68 11.66 -26.62 -3.32
C THR A 68 12.37 -27.45 -2.25
N LYS A 69 11.79 -27.55 -1.05
CA LYS A 69 12.27 -28.44 0.02
C LYS A 69 12.15 -29.91 -0.38
N LEU A 70 11.00 -30.33 -0.93
CA LEU A 70 10.80 -31.68 -1.45
C LEU A 70 11.75 -31.98 -2.62
N ALA A 71 11.97 -31.00 -3.51
CA ALA A 71 12.91 -31.14 -4.62
C ALA A 71 14.36 -31.33 -4.13
N LEU A 72 14.76 -30.61 -3.08
CA LEU A 72 16.06 -30.79 -2.44
C LEU A 72 16.19 -32.19 -1.84
N GLU A 73 15.19 -32.66 -1.11
CA GLU A 73 15.18 -34.00 -0.50
C GLU A 73 15.29 -35.10 -1.55
N ALA A 74 14.51 -35.00 -2.63
CA ALA A 74 14.58 -35.94 -3.76
C ALA A 74 15.95 -35.92 -4.44
N THR A 75 16.55 -34.74 -4.59
CA THR A 75 17.89 -34.58 -5.20
C THR A 75 18.99 -35.15 -4.30
N GLN A 76 18.87 -34.97 -2.98
CA GLN A 76 19.78 -35.57 -2.00
C GLN A 76 19.67 -37.10 -1.99
N LEU A 77 18.45 -37.64 -2.09
CA LEU A 77 18.26 -39.08 -2.21
C LEU A 77 18.90 -39.62 -3.51
N GLY A 78 18.62 -38.96 -4.64
CA GLY A 78 19.22 -39.28 -5.94
C GLY A 78 20.75 -39.22 -5.92
N TYR A 79 21.34 -38.30 -5.16
CA TYR A 79 22.79 -38.23 -4.96
C TYR A 79 23.32 -39.41 -4.15
N LYS A 80 22.64 -39.79 -3.06
CA LYS A 80 23.01 -40.96 -2.22
C LYS A 80 22.96 -42.28 -2.99
N VAL A 81 22.04 -42.43 -3.93
CA VAL A 81 21.92 -43.63 -4.78
C VAL A 81 22.71 -43.54 -6.09
N GLY A 82 23.44 -42.43 -6.31
CA GLY A 82 24.36 -42.25 -7.45
C GLY A 82 23.71 -41.83 -8.79
N VAL A 83 22.44 -41.42 -8.80
CA VAL A 83 21.73 -40.96 -10.03
C VAL A 83 21.76 -39.43 -10.21
N ARG A 84 22.25 -38.68 -9.21
CA ARG A 84 22.45 -37.23 -9.25
C ARG A 84 23.88 -36.88 -8.87
N VAL A 85 24.36 -35.72 -9.29
CA VAL A 85 25.71 -35.22 -8.93
C VAL A 85 25.64 -34.18 -7.81
N ASN A 86 26.79 -33.87 -7.20
CA ASN A 86 26.89 -32.85 -6.15
C ASN A 86 26.39 -31.47 -6.60
N LEU A 87 26.60 -31.12 -7.87
CA LEU A 87 26.12 -29.86 -8.46
C LEU A 87 24.59 -29.75 -8.40
N ASP A 88 23.86 -30.86 -8.59
CA ASP A 88 22.39 -30.86 -8.53
C ASP A 88 21.90 -30.54 -7.11
N VAL A 89 22.57 -31.10 -6.10
CA VAL A 89 22.26 -30.83 -4.69
C VAL A 89 22.51 -29.37 -4.35
N LEU A 90 23.65 -28.82 -4.80
CA LEU A 90 23.99 -27.41 -4.58
C LEU A 90 23.00 -26.46 -5.25
N ASN A 91 22.59 -26.76 -6.49
CA ASN A 91 21.58 -26.00 -7.20
C ASN A 91 20.22 -26.04 -6.48
N ALA A 92 19.80 -27.22 -6.02
CA ALA A 92 18.55 -27.38 -5.27
C ALA A 92 18.59 -26.64 -3.92
N GLN A 93 19.72 -26.65 -3.20
CA GLN A 93 19.90 -25.87 -1.98
C GLN A 93 19.81 -24.37 -2.26
N THR A 94 20.49 -23.90 -3.31
CA THR A 94 20.47 -22.48 -3.71
C THR A 94 19.06 -22.02 -4.06
N GLN A 95 18.28 -22.87 -4.74
CA GLN A 95 16.89 -22.61 -5.06
C GLN A 95 16.02 -22.50 -3.79
N LEU A 96 16.18 -23.43 -2.83
CA LEU A 96 15.46 -23.37 -1.55
C LEU A 96 15.77 -22.07 -0.79
N PHE A 97 17.04 -21.69 -0.65
CA PHE A 97 17.42 -20.45 0.04
C PHE A 97 16.89 -19.20 -0.67
N THR A 98 16.88 -19.20 -2.00
CA THR A 98 16.29 -18.10 -2.79
C THR A 98 14.80 -17.98 -2.51
N THR A 99 14.06 -19.09 -2.52
CA THR A 99 12.62 -19.10 -2.21
C THR A 99 12.33 -18.69 -0.77
N GLN A 100 13.15 -19.10 0.20
CA GLN A 100 13.02 -18.68 1.60
C GLN A 100 13.24 -17.18 1.79
N ARG A 101 14.26 -16.62 1.13
CA ARG A 101 14.51 -15.17 1.12
C ARG A 101 13.32 -14.42 0.53
N ASP A 102 12.79 -14.90 -0.59
CA ASP A 102 11.66 -14.25 -1.27
C ASP A 102 10.37 -14.35 -0.43
N LEU A 103 10.15 -15.46 0.28
CA LEU A 103 9.07 -15.60 1.26
C LEU A 103 9.21 -14.60 2.42
N ALA A 104 10.41 -14.46 2.98
CA ALA A 104 10.68 -13.49 4.05
C ALA A 104 10.41 -12.05 3.58
N LYS A 105 10.83 -11.71 2.35
CA LYS A 105 10.54 -10.42 1.73
C LYS A 105 9.03 -10.20 1.54
N ALA A 106 8.31 -11.19 1.04
CA ALA A 106 6.87 -11.10 0.85
C ALA A 106 6.12 -10.89 2.18
N ARG A 107 6.55 -11.56 3.26
CA ARG A 107 6.01 -11.33 4.61
C ARG A 107 6.25 -9.90 5.09
N TYR A 108 7.44 -9.37 4.87
CA TYR A 108 7.76 -7.97 5.17
C TYR A 108 6.88 -7.00 4.37
N ASP A 109 6.70 -7.26 3.08
CA ASP A 109 5.87 -6.42 2.21
C ASP A 109 4.40 -6.38 2.67
N VAL A 110 3.84 -7.49 3.15
CA VAL A 110 2.49 -7.51 3.77
C VAL A 110 2.42 -6.57 4.97
N VAL A 111 3.42 -6.61 5.84
CA VAL A 111 3.45 -5.79 7.05
C VAL A 111 3.52 -4.30 6.70
N VAL A 112 4.43 -3.90 5.82
CA VAL A 112 4.56 -2.49 5.39
C VAL A 112 3.29 -2.00 4.68
N ASN A 113 2.70 -2.81 3.80
CA ASN A 113 1.48 -2.40 3.09
C ASN A 113 0.25 -2.37 4.01
N SER A 114 0.23 -3.18 5.07
CA SER A 114 -0.82 -3.10 6.09
C SER A 114 -0.75 -1.77 6.86
N LEU A 115 0.45 -1.27 7.14
CA LEU A 115 0.64 0.07 7.72
C LEU A 115 0.22 1.18 6.75
N ARG A 116 0.55 1.05 5.46
CA ARG A 116 0.09 1.99 4.42
C ARG A 116 -1.43 2.04 4.30
N LEU A 117 -2.11 0.89 4.43
CA LEU A 117 -3.57 0.85 4.46
C LEU A 117 -4.13 1.60 5.68
N ARG A 118 -3.54 1.39 6.86
CA ARG A 118 -3.91 2.13 8.07
C ARG A 118 -3.71 3.64 7.91
N GLN A 119 -2.61 4.05 7.27
CA GLN A 119 -2.33 5.44 6.93
C GLN A 119 -3.40 6.02 6.00
N ALA A 120 -3.74 5.32 4.91
CA ALA A 120 -4.74 5.76 3.95
C ALA A 120 -6.15 5.85 4.57
N SER A 121 -6.47 4.97 5.52
CA SER A 121 -7.73 5.00 6.28
C SER A 121 -7.78 6.07 7.38
N GLY A 122 -6.69 6.80 7.63
CA GLY A 122 -6.58 7.78 8.71
C GLY A 122 -6.53 7.19 10.12
N GLN A 123 -6.38 5.87 10.24
CA GLN A 123 -6.37 5.13 11.52
C GLN A 123 -4.96 4.81 12.04
N LEU A 124 -3.91 5.27 11.34
CA LEU A 124 -2.53 4.99 11.74
C LEU A 124 -2.21 5.66 13.07
N ARG A 125 -2.01 4.86 14.10
CA ARG A 125 -1.56 5.32 15.42
C ARG A 125 -0.08 4.98 15.63
N PRO A 126 0.65 5.75 16.46
CA PRO A 126 2.04 5.42 16.84
C PRO A 126 2.18 4.00 17.42
N GLU A 127 1.14 3.51 18.09
CA GLU A 127 1.03 2.16 18.64
C GLU A 127 1.18 1.07 17.56
N ASP A 128 0.62 1.28 16.37
CA ASP A 128 0.66 0.31 15.26
C ASP A 128 2.09 0.13 14.71
N LEU A 129 2.91 1.19 14.75
CA LEU A 129 4.32 1.14 14.38
C LEU A 129 5.14 0.33 15.39
N SER A 130 4.81 0.46 16.69
CA SER A 130 5.49 -0.30 17.75
C SER A 130 5.25 -1.81 17.61
N ALA A 131 4.01 -2.22 17.31
CA ALA A 131 3.64 -3.63 17.16
C ALA A 131 4.38 -4.30 15.98
N VAL A 132 4.56 -3.56 14.88
CA VAL A 132 5.36 -4.02 13.73
C VAL A 132 6.83 -4.12 14.08
N ASN A 133 7.39 -3.15 14.82
CA ASN A 133 8.78 -3.19 15.24
C ASN A 133 9.09 -4.46 16.07
N THR A 134 8.17 -4.87 16.96
CA THR A 134 8.33 -6.09 17.76
C THR A 134 8.32 -7.37 16.91
N LEU A 135 7.59 -7.37 15.79
CA LEU A 135 7.53 -8.51 14.86
C LEU A 135 8.78 -8.63 13.98
N LEU A 136 9.57 -7.57 13.85
CA LEU A 136 10.77 -7.51 13.00
C LEU A 136 12.09 -7.74 13.76
N VAL A 137 12.06 -7.61 15.10
CA VAL A 137 13.24 -7.78 15.97
C VAL A 137 13.49 -9.26 16.36
N ARG A 138 12.57 -10.17 16.01
CA ARG A 138 12.69 -11.62 16.26
C ARG A 138 13.08 -12.38 15.02
#